data_AF-A0A937UCG2-F1
#
_entry.id   AF-A0A937UCG2-F1
#
_cell.length_a   1.000
_cell.length_b   1.000
_cell.length_c   1.000
_cell.angle_alpha   90.00
_cell.angle_beta   90.00
_cell.angle_gamma   90.00
#
_symmetry.space_group_name_H-M   'P 1'
#
loop_
_entity.id
_entity.type
_entity.pdbx_description
1 polymer ?
#
loop_
_entity_poly.entity_id
_entity_poly.type
_entity_poly.pdbx_seq_one_letter_code
_entity_poly.pdbx_strand_id
1 'polypeptide(L)'
;MVEQIDSEYIILMLEDFFLRKPVNTSDVLKCIEALKELNGYMLRLVPRPGPDKPVAGYSFIGTIEPKSPYRVSAQGTLWEKSALLALTGDGESVWEFELKGTERSQAVEKGYYCVRKAVLTYGHHVIERGKWFRNEARRFGRMNIGCDFSKRQIMSVRESVIWHVSKLLSYPKGMIKWSHRRKIKQCIKGIQ
;
A
#
# COMPACT_ATOMS: atom_id res chain seq x y z
N MET A 1 -13.24 -14.98 3.93
CA MET A 1 -11.76 -15.16 3.89
C MET A 1 -11.10 -14.54 5.12
N VAL A 2 -11.19 -13.22 5.35
CA VAL A 2 -10.61 -12.58 6.56
C VAL A 2 -11.22 -13.11 7.86
N GLU A 3 -12.53 -13.40 7.86
CA GLU A 3 -13.23 -13.94 9.03
C GLU A 3 -12.69 -15.30 9.50
N GLN A 4 -12.11 -16.10 8.60
CA GLN A 4 -11.56 -17.44 8.87
C GLN A 4 -10.16 -17.40 9.52
N ILE A 5 -9.58 -16.21 9.69
CA ILE A 5 -8.27 -16.04 10.34
C ILE A 5 -8.50 -15.79 11.83
N ASP A 6 -7.96 -16.65 12.69
CA ASP A 6 -8.20 -16.58 14.14
C ASP A 6 -7.44 -15.44 14.85
N SER A 7 -6.38 -14.91 14.22
CA SER A 7 -5.58 -13.84 14.83
C SER A 7 -6.31 -12.50 14.84
N GLU A 8 -6.16 -11.77 15.95
CA GLU A 8 -6.66 -10.39 16.11
C GLU A 8 -6.00 -9.43 15.11
N TYR A 9 -4.72 -9.66 14.80
CA TYR A 9 -3.98 -8.86 13.84
C TYR A 9 -3.68 -9.66 12.58
N ILE A 10 -3.80 -9.00 11.43
CA ILE A 10 -3.56 -9.60 10.11
C ILE A 10 -2.65 -8.71 9.27
N ILE A 11 -1.83 -9.34 8.43
CA ILE A 11 -1.09 -8.61 7.39
C ILE A 11 -1.87 -8.70 6.10
N LEU A 12 -2.37 -7.56 5.63
CA LEU A 12 -2.94 -7.43 4.29
C LEU A 12 -1.82 -7.11 3.30
N MET A 13 -1.72 -7.90 2.23
CA MET A 13 -0.79 -7.67 1.14
C MET A 13 -1.37 -8.24 -0.16
N LEU A 14 -1.27 -7.48 -1.25
CA LEU A 14 -1.71 -7.94 -2.58
C LEU A 14 -0.73 -8.96 -3.17
N GLU A 15 -1.26 -9.82 -4.03
CA GLU A 15 -0.51 -10.90 -4.67
C GLU A 15 0.68 -10.42 -5.52
N ASP A 16 0.66 -9.17 -5.99
CA ASP A 16 1.68 -8.61 -6.89
C ASP A 16 2.81 -7.86 -6.16
N PHE A 17 2.83 -7.87 -4.82
CA PHE A 17 3.93 -7.33 -4.01
C PHE A 17 4.96 -8.40 -3.66
N PHE A 18 5.88 -8.65 -4.60
CA PHE A 18 6.87 -9.71 -4.43
C PHE A 18 8.00 -9.27 -3.48
N LEU A 19 8.20 -10.04 -2.41
CA LEU A 19 9.34 -9.88 -1.51
C LEU A 19 10.65 -10.11 -2.27
N ARG A 20 11.64 -9.23 -2.04
CA ARG A 20 12.92 -9.26 -2.77
C ARG A 20 14.08 -9.77 -1.92
N LYS A 21 13.87 -9.89 -0.61
CA LYS A 21 14.83 -10.35 0.40
C LYS A 21 14.06 -11.00 1.56
N PRO A 22 14.70 -11.84 2.39
CA PRO A 22 14.09 -12.29 3.64
C PRO A 22 13.58 -11.11 4.48
N VAL A 23 12.41 -11.28 5.10
CA VAL A 23 11.82 -10.30 6.04
C VAL A 23 12.28 -10.67 7.44
N ASN A 24 12.69 -9.68 8.23
CA ASN A 24 13.06 -9.91 9.61
C ASN A 24 11.81 -10.04 10.49
N THR A 25 11.53 -11.25 10.97
CA THR A 25 10.38 -11.54 11.83
C THR A 25 10.37 -10.67 13.09
N SER A 26 11.53 -10.36 13.68
CA SER A 26 11.57 -9.53 14.90
C SER A 26 11.05 -8.12 14.65
N ASP A 27 11.25 -7.59 13.45
CA ASP A 27 10.80 -6.24 13.11
C ASP A 27 9.29 -6.21 12.86
N VAL A 28 8.73 -7.29 12.30
CA VAL A 28 7.28 -7.46 12.17
C VAL A 28 6.63 -7.58 13.57
N LEU A 29 7.19 -8.41 14.45
CA LEU A 29 6.69 -8.58 15.82
C LEU A 29 6.73 -7.28 16.62
N LYS A 30 7.81 -6.49 16.52
CA LYS A 30 7.87 -5.14 17.11
C LYS A 30 6.77 -4.22 16.61
N CYS A 31 6.40 -4.31 15.33
CA CYS A 31 5.29 -3.52 14.79
C CYS A 31 3.94 -3.99 15.33
N ILE A 32 3.75 -5.30 15.55
CA ILE A 32 2.53 -5.83 16.15
C ILE A 32 2.37 -5.34 17.58
N GLU A 33 3.42 -5.46 18.40
CA GLU A 33 3.36 -5.01 19.80
C GLU A 33 3.16 -3.51 19.90
N ALA A 34 3.84 -2.70 19.06
CA ALA A 34 3.60 -1.27 19.02
C ALA A 34 2.17 -0.92 18.60
N LEU A 35 1.59 -1.66 17.63
CA LEU A 35 0.21 -1.41 17.20
C LEU A 35 -0.78 -1.70 18.33
N LYS A 36 -0.57 -2.79 19.09
CA LYS A 36 -1.36 -3.15 20.27
C LYS A 36 -1.26 -2.09 21.38
N GLU A 37 -0.04 -1.73 21.78
CA GLU A 37 0.22 -0.76 22.85
C GLU A 37 -0.38 0.62 22.54
N LEU A 38 -0.39 0.99 21.25
CA LEU A 38 -0.99 2.23 20.77
C LEU A 38 -2.52 2.15 20.56
N ASN A 39 -3.15 1.00 20.79
CA ASN A 39 -4.55 0.72 20.45
C ASN A 39 -4.88 1.13 19.00
N GLY A 40 -4.01 0.73 18.07
CA GLY A 40 -4.11 1.14 16.68
C GLY A 40 -4.89 0.17 15.80
N TYR A 41 -5.51 0.72 14.77
CA TYR A 41 -6.26 -0.01 13.76
C TYR A 41 -5.37 -0.50 12.63
N MET A 42 -4.33 0.28 12.29
CA MET A 42 -3.52 0.05 11.11
C MET A 42 -2.09 0.53 11.30
N LEU A 43 -1.13 -0.27 10.82
CA LEU A 43 0.27 0.12 10.69
C LEU A 43 0.81 -0.32 9.34
N ARG A 44 1.09 0.66 8.47
CA ARG A 44 1.72 0.41 7.18
C ARG A 44 3.17 -0.03 7.36
N LEU A 45 3.56 -1.16 6.77
CA LEU A 45 4.91 -1.73 6.89
C LEU A 45 5.89 -1.20 5.82
N VAL A 46 5.43 -0.29 4.97
CA VAL A 46 6.20 0.34 3.90
C VAL A 46 5.85 1.84 3.82
N PRO A 47 6.84 2.76 3.93
CA PRO A 47 6.59 4.21 4.02
C PRO A 47 6.31 4.86 2.66
N ARG A 48 5.22 4.47 1.99
CA ARG A 48 4.85 4.99 0.67
C ARG A 48 3.34 5.31 0.57
N PRO A 49 2.89 6.52 0.96
CA PRO A 49 3.66 7.58 1.62
C PRO A 49 4.06 7.24 3.06
N GLY A 50 5.09 7.94 3.56
CA GLY A 50 5.53 7.86 4.95
C GLY A 50 4.56 8.55 5.92
N PRO A 51 4.81 8.47 7.24
CA PRO A 51 3.99 9.11 8.25
C PRO A 51 4.11 10.64 8.24
N ASP A 52 3.11 11.31 8.81
CA ASP A 52 3.03 12.77 8.91
C ASP A 52 3.75 13.32 10.13
N LYS A 53 3.60 12.66 11.29
CA LYS A 53 4.21 13.08 12.58
C LYS A 53 4.83 11.88 13.31
N PRO A 54 5.88 12.09 14.12
CA PRO A 54 6.43 11.02 14.95
C PRO A 54 5.44 10.59 16.04
N VAL A 55 5.57 9.36 16.54
CA VAL A 55 4.87 8.89 17.74
C VAL A 55 5.86 8.88 18.91
N ALA A 56 5.51 9.52 20.02
CA ALA A 56 6.33 9.52 21.23
C ALA A 56 6.53 8.08 21.75
N GLY A 57 7.76 7.74 22.16
CA GLY A 57 8.11 6.38 22.60
C GLY A 57 8.46 5.40 21.47
N TYR A 58 8.12 5.70 20.21
CA TYR A 58 8.39 4.80 19.07
C TYR A 58 9.20 5.52 17.98
N SER A 59 10.52 5.35 18.00
CA SER A 59 11.43 5.99 17.03
C SER A 59 11.22 5.54 15.58
N PHE A 60 10.64 4.35 15.38
CA PHE A 60 10.46 3.69 14.08
C PHE A 60 9.05 3.85 13.49
N ILE A 61 8.10 4.43 14.23
CA ILE A 61 6.70 4.62 13.80
C ILE A 61 6.36 6.12 13.77
N GLY A 62 5.48 6.50 12.87
CA GLY A 62 4.78 7.78 12.89
C GLY A 62 3.27 7.60 12.69
N THR A 63 2.50 8.64 13.01
CA THR A 63 1.05 8.70 12.78
C THR A 63 0.73 9.17 11.37
N ILE A 64 -0.40 8.71 10.84
CA ILE A 64 -1.01 9.22 9.61
C ILE A 64 -2.23 10.05 10.00
N GLU A 65 -2.21 11.35 9.68
CA GLU A 65 -3.27 12.28 10.05
C GLU A 65 -4.59 11.96 9.32
N PRO A 66 -5.76 12.30 9.89
CA PRO A 66 -7.06 12.00 9.31
C PRO A 66 -7.21 12.43 7.85
N LYS A 67 -6.76 13.64 7.51
CA LYS A 67 -6.89 14.21 6.17
C LYS A 67 -5.77 13.80 5.21
N SER A 68 -4.84 12.95 5.65
CA SER A 68 -3.72 12.53 4.82
C SER A 68 -4.20 11.64 3.68
N PRO A 69 -3.67 11.86 2.47
CA PRO A 69 -4.04 11.08 1.31
C PRO A 69 -3.58 9.64 1.46
N TYR A 70 -4.43 8.69 1.05
CA TYR A 70 -4.15 7.25 1.18
C TYR A 70 -3.82 6.91 2.64
N ARG A 71 -4.68 7.31 3.59
CA ARG A 71 -4.52 6.95 5.00
C ARG A 71 -4.72 5.44 5.18
N VAL A 72 -5.79 4.92 4.60
CA VAL A 72 -6.00 3.49 4.39
C VAL A 72 -5.16 3.03 3.20
N SER A 73 -4.52 1.87 3.32
CA SER A 73 -3.73 1.30 2.22
C SER A 73 -3.91 -0.20 2.08
N ALA A 74 -3.88 -0.64 0.83
CA ALA A 74 -3.81 -2.04 0.42
C ALA A 74 -2.37 -2.51 0.17
N GLN A 75 -1.38 -1.65 0.40
CA GLN A 75 0.02 -2.08 0.50
C GLN A 75 0.20 -3.05 1.68
N GLY A 76 1.37 -3.68 1.77
CA GLY A 76 1.76 -4.49 2.92
C GLY A 76 1.56 -3.74 4.24
N THR A 77 0.51 -4.12 4.96
CA THR A 77 -0.03 -3.37 6.09
C THR A 77 -0.51 -4.33 7.17
N LEU A 78 -0.15 -4.05 8.41
CA LEU A 78 -0.71 -4.71 9.57
C LEU A 78 -2.03 -4.04 9.95
N TRP A 79 -3.06 -4.84 10.21
CA TRP A 79 -4.39 -4.39 10.59
C TRP A 79 -4.84 -5.09 11.87
N GLU A 80 -5.55 -4.35 12.71
CA GLU A 80 -6.50 -4.95 13.63
C GLU A 80 -7.71 -5.44 12.80
N LYS A 81 -8.08 -6.71 12.98
CA LYS A 81 -9.01 -7.44 12.12
C LYS A 81 -10.39 -6.77 12.09
N SER A 82 -10.92 -6.37 13.25
CA SER A 82 -12.25 -5.77 13.33
C SER A 82 -12.31 -4.41 12.63
N ALA A 83 -11.27 -3.60 12.74
CA ALA A 83 -11.14 -2.32 12.07
C ALA A 83 -11.02 -2.47 10.55
N LEU A 84 -10.29 -3.48 10.06
CA LEU A 84 -10.24 -3.78 8.63
C LEU A 84 -11.63 -4.15 8.11
N LEU A 85 -12.34 -5.04 8.81
CA LEU A 85 -13.69 -5.45 8.42
C LEU A 85 -14.67 -4.27 8.44
N ALA A 86 -14.64 -3.44 9.48
CA ALA A 86 -15.49 -2.26 9.58
C ALA A 86 -15.22 -1.20 8.48
N LEU A 87 -13.99 -1.15 7.96
CA LEU A 87 -13.63 -0.25 6.86
C LEU A 87 -13.85 -0.85 5.48
N THR A 88 -14.12 -2.13 5.35
CA THR A 88 -14.33 -2.80 4.06
C THR A 88 -15.81 -2.73 3.68
N GLY A 89 -16.12 -2.14 2.52
CA GLY A 89 -17.48 -2.16 1.98
C GLY A 89 -17.71 -3.36 1.08
N ASP A 90 -18.95 -3.81 0.99
CA ASP A 90 -19.34 -4.92 0.10
C ASP A 90 -19.05 -4.59 -1.36
N GLY A 91 -18.38 -5.53 -2.05
CA GLY A 91 -18.07 -5.43 -3.47
C GLY A 91 -17.03 -4.36 -3.84
N GLU A 92 -16.35 -3.73 -2.86
CA GLU A 92 -15.32 -2.73 -3.16
C GLU A 92 -14.09 -3.36 -3.82
N SER A 93 -13.64 -2.76 -4.92
CA SER A 93 -12.30 -3.05 -5.46
C SER A 93 -11.20 -2.56 -4.52
N VAL A 94 -9.99 -3.10 -4.64
CA VAL A 94 -8.83 -2.69 -3.84
C VAL A 94 -8.58 -1.18 -3.88
N TRP A 95 -8.76 -0.55 -5.05
CA TRP A 95 -8.59 0.88 -5.21
C TRP A 95 -9.71 1.69 -4.55
N GLU A 96 -10.94 1.19 -4.61
CA GLU A 96 -12.07 1.80 -3.91
C GLU A 96 -11.92 1.67 -2.40
N PHE A 97 -11.44 0.52 -1.91
CA PHE A 97 -11.11 0.32 -0.50
C PHE A 97 -10.10 1.37 -0.02
N GLU A 98 -9.01 1.62 -0.76
CA GLU A 98 -8.05 2.66 -0.35
C GLU A 98 -8.68 4.06 -0.30
N LEU A 99 -9.53 4.42 -1.28
CA LEU A 99 -10.12 5.75 -1.34
C LEU A 99 -11.29 5.94 -0.39
N LYS A 100 -12.32 5.10 -0.49
CA LYS A 100 -13.51 5.14 0.36
C LYS A 100 -13.14 4.83 1.82
N GLY A 101 -12.22 3.89 2.05
CA GLY A 101 -11.66 3.62 3.38
C GLY A 101 -10.91 4.82 3.94
N THR A 102 -10.11 5.53 3.13
CA THR A 102 -9.48 6.79 3.57
C THR A 102 -10.52 7.84 3.95
N GLU A 103 -11.61 7.97 3.20
CA GLU A 103 -12.71 8.87 3.53
C GLU A 103 -13.42 8.47 4.82
N ARG A 104 -13.77 7.19 5.00
CA ARG A 104 -14.36 6.65 6.24
C ARG A 104 -13.45 6.86 7.45
N SER A 105 -12.14 6.65 7.27
CA SER A 105 -11.16 6.78 8.36
C SER A 105 -11.01 8.22 8.87
N GLN A 106 -11.41 9.25 8.12
CA GLN A 106 -11.31 10.65 8.55
C GLN A 106 -12.14 10.97 9.79
N ALA A 107 -13.18 10.17 10.08
CA ALA A 107 -13.99 10.32 11.28
C ALA A 107 -13.24 9.92 12.57
N VAL A 108 -12.09 9.24 12.46
CA VAL A 108 -11.33 8.73 13.59
C VAL A 108 -10.00 9.46 13.71
N GLU A 109 -9.76 10.13 14.83
CA GLU A 109 -8.60 11.01 14.96
C GLU A 109 -7.26 10.25 15.00
N LYS A 110 -7.21 9.11 15.71
CA LYS A 110 -5.98 8.34 15.97
C LYS A 110 -6.10 6.89 15.48
N GLY A 111 -5.03 6.11 15.67
CA GLY A 111 -5.04 4.66 15.38
C GLY A 111 -4.52 4.26 14.00
N TYR A 112 -3.99 5.20 13.22
CA TYR A 112 -3.42 4.93 11.90
C TYR A 112 -1.94 5.32 11.89
N TYR A 113 -1.09 4.34 11.60
CA TYR A 113 0.35 4.44 11.77
C TYR A 113 1.10 3.98 10.52
N CYS A 114 2.35 4.40 10.41
CA CYS A 114 3.25 4.00 9.33
C CYS A 114 4.66 3.88 9.89
N VAL A 115 5.38 2.84 9.49
CA VAL A 115 6.82 2.75 9.78
C VAL A 115 7.58 3.88 9.08
N ARG A 116 8.71 4.31 9.65
CA ARG A 116 9.59 5.31 9.02
C ARG A 116 10.57 4.69 8.04
N LYS A 117 10.86 3.40 8.18
CA LYS A 117 11.69 2.58 7.29
C LYS A 117 10.95 1.29 6.93
N ALA A 118 11.04 0.84 5.69
CA ALA A 118 10.33 -0.34 5.22
C ALA A 118 10.74 -1.60 6.01
N VAL A 119 9.73 -2.32 6.51
CA VAL A 119 9.89 -3.63 7.17
C VAL A 119 9.70 -4.75 6.15
N LEU A 120 8.72 -4.61 5.26
CA LEU A 120 8.55 -5.52 4.13
C LEU A 120 9.47 -5.14 2.97
N THR A 121 10.09 -6.16 2.38
CA THR A 121 11.23 -6.01 1.45
C THR A 121 10.82 -6.07 -0.02
N TYR A 122 9.62 -5.58 -0.36
CA TYR A 122 9.18 -5.48 -1.75
C TYR A 122 9.46 -4.10 -2.35
N GLY A 123 9.64 -4.08 -3.68
CA GLY A 123 9.80 -2.87 -4.46
C GLY A 123 8.45 -2.20 -4.70
N HIS A 124 8.08 -1.96 -5.95
CA HIS A 124 6.70 -1.68 -6.29
C HIS A 124 5.96 -2.99 -6.62
N HIS A 125 4.67 -2.90 -6.87
CA HIS A 125 3.91 -3.99 -7.49
C HIS A 125 4.59 -4.44 -8.78
N VAL A 126 4.52 -5.73 -9.09
CA VAL A 126 5.15 -6.30 -10.29
C VAL A 126 4.22 -6.23 -11.53
N ILE A 127 2.94 -5.92 -11.31
CA ILE A 127 1.88 -5.88 -12.33
C ILE A 127 1.29 -4.48 -12.46
N GLU A 128 1.47 -3.84 -13.61
CA GLU A 128 0.88 -2.54 -13.93
C GLU A 128 -0.18 -2.70 -15.01
N ARG A 129 -1.42 -2.32 -14.71
CA ARG A 129 -2.56 -2.35 -15.67
C ARG A 129 -2.72 -3.70 -16.37
N GLY A 130 -2.62 -4.78 -15.60
CA GLY A 130 -2.77 -6.15 -16.10
C GLY A 130 -1.53 -6.71 -16.81
N LYS A 131 -0.41 -5.96 -16.88
CA LYS A 131 0.83 -6.42 -17.52
C LYS A 131 1.98 -6.49 -16.53
N TRP A 132 2.87 -7.45 -16.71
CA TRP A 132 4.13 -7.49 -15.99
C TRP A 132 5.02 -6.32 -16.37
N PHE A 133 5.65 -5.69 -15.39
CA PHE A 133 6.82 -4.88 -15.66
C PHE A 133 7.91 -5.73 -16.31
N ARG A 134 8.44 -5.27 -17.44
CA ARG A 134 9.44 -6.02 -18.22
C ARG A 134 10.66 -6.44 -17.41
N ASN A 135 11.17 -5.54 -16.58
CA ASN A 135 12.33 -5.80 -15.73
C ASN A 135 12.01 -6.78 -14.60
N GLU A 136 10.80 -6.72 -14.04
CA GLU A 136 10.35 -7.63 -12.98
C GLU A 136 10.14 -9.05 -13.54
N ALA A 137 9.50 -9.19 -14.71
CA ALA A 137 9.37 -10.48 -15.39
C ALA A 137 10.74 -11.12 -15.67
N ARG A 138 11.70 -10.34 -16.20
CA ARG A 138 13.07 -10.83 -16.43
C ARG A 138 13.76 -11.26 -15.13
N ARG A 139 13.60 -10.48 -14.05
CA ARG A 139 14.21 -10.76 -12.75
C ARG A 139 13.64 -12.05 -12.16
N PHE A 140 12.32 -12.14 -12.02
CA PHE A 140 11.68 -13.27 -11.35
C PHE A 140 11.68 -14.54 -12.21
N GLY A 141 11.69 -14.41 -13.54
CA GLY A 141 11.94 -15.55 -14.44
C GLY A 141 13.32 -16.17 -14.25
N ARG A 142 14.35 -15.36 -13.99
CA ARG A 142 15.69 -15.87 -13.65
C ARG A 142 15.76 -16.53 -12.27
N MET A 143 14.94 -16.07 -11.33
CA MET A 143 14.87 -16.64 -9.98
C MET A 143 14.07 -17.95 -9.93
N ASN A 144 13.34 -18.29 -11.01
CA ASN A 144 12.54 -19.52 -11.14
C ASN A 144 11.56 -19.76 -9.98
N ILE A 145 10.87 -18.71 -9.54
CA ILE A 145 9.93 -18.76 -8.41
C ILE A 145 8.51 -19.25 -8.79
N GLY A 146 8.37 -19.94 -9.93
CA GLY A 146 7.09 -20.49 -10.39
C GLY A 146 6.16 -19.51 -11.12
N CYS A 147 6.65 -18.37 -11.60
CA CYS A 147 5.84 -17.43 -12.38
C CYS A 147 5.56 -17.94 -13.80
N ASP A 148 4.28 -17.98 -14.18
CA ASP A 148 3.87 -18.25 -15.56
C ASP A 148 3.69 -16.93 -16.33
N PHE A 149 4.68 -16.61 -17.17
CA PHE A 149 4.67 -15.41 -18.01
C PHE A 149 3.88 -15.56 -19.32
N SER A 150 3.33 -16.75 -19.60
CA SER A 150 2.47 -16.97 -20.76
C SER A 150 1.03 -16.50 -20.49
N LYS A 151 0.58 -16.59 -19.24
CA LYS A 151 -0.79 -16.23 -18.82
C LYS A 151 -1.04 -14.73 -18.72
N ARG A 152 0.00 -13.93 -18.53
CA ARG A 152 -0.11 -12.47 -18.36
C ARG A 152 0.92 -11.76 -19.21
N GLN A 153 0.46 -10.81 -20.01
CA GLN A 153 1.32 -10.06 -20.93
C GLN A 153 2.45 -9.33 -20.20
N ILE A 154 3.60 -9.23 -20.84
CA ILE A 154 4.73 -8.42 -20.38
C ILE A 154 4.71 -7.09 -21.14
N MET A 155 4.95 -5.98 -20.44
CA MET A 155 5.10 -4.68 -21.08
C MET A 155 6.19 -4.73 -22.17
N SER A 156 5.87 -4.15 -23.31
CA SER A 156 6.83 -3.88 -24.37
C SER A 156 7.88 -2.87 -23.93
N VAL A 157 8.96 -2.75 -24.69
CA VAL A 157 10.00 -1.73 -24.45
C VAL A 157 9.41 -0.32 -24.53
N ARG A 158 8.54 -0.07 -25.53
CA ARG A 158 7.87 1.23 -25.70
C ARG A 158 7.00 1.59 -24.51
N GLU A 159 6.13 0.67 -24.07
CA GLU A 159 5.29 0.89 -22.88
C GLU A 159 6.13 1.12 -21.62
N SER A 160 7.22 0.38 -21.47
CA SER A 160 8.14 0.56 -20.34
C SER A 160 8.75 1.97 -20.35
N VAL A 161 9.24 2.45 -21.49
CA VAL A 161 9.80 3.81 -21.62
C VAL A 161 8.74 4.88 -21.35
N ILE A 162 7.56 4.75 -21.97
CA ILE A 162 6.44 5.68 -21.75
C ILE A 162 6.07 5.75 -20.27
N TRP A 163 6.04 4.61 -19.57
CA TRP A 163 5.75 4.58 -18.14
C TRP A 163 6.81 5.33 -17.31
N HIS A 164 8.12 5.11 -17.59
CA HIS A 164 9.20 5.80 -16.88
C HIS A 164 9.14 7.31 -17.10
N VAL A 165 8.97 7.74 -18.36
CA VAL A 165 8.80 9.16 -18.72
C VAL A 165 7.57 9.76 -18.03
N SER A 166 6.43 9.06 -18.08
CA SER A 166 5.19 9.50 -17.41
C SER A 166 5.37 9.68 -15.91
N LYS A 167 6.13 8.80 -15.26
CA LYS A 167 6.43 8.87 -13.82
C LYS A 167 7.35 10.06 -13.50
N LEU A 168 8.38 10.30 -14.31
CA LEU A 168 9.26 11.45 -14.18
C LEU A 168 8.50 12.78 -14.35
N LEU A 169 7.65 12.88 -15.37
CA LEU A 169 6.81 14.06 -15.61
C LEU A 169 5.73 14.24 -14.52
N SER A 170 5.35 13.18 -13.83
CA SER A 170 4.41 13.24 -12.69
C SER A 170 5.07 13.67 -11.38
N TYR A 171 6.41 13.61 -11.28
CA TYR A 171 7.19 14.02 -10.12
C TYR A 171 7.03 15.52 -9.78
N PRO A 172 7.12 16.48 -10.73
CA PRO A 172 6.87 17.90 -10.45
C PRO A 172 5.41 18.20 -10.08
N LYS A 173 4.45 17.37 -10.53
CA LYS A 173 3.06 17.47 -10.01
C LYS A 173 2.99 17.16 -8.51
N GLY A 174 3.98 16.47 -7.94
CA GLY A 174 4.06 16.11 -6.52
C GLY A 174 4.12 17.32 -5.58
N MET A 175 4.51 18.48 -6.11
CA MET A 175 4.48 19.77 -5.42
C MET A 175 3.08 20.40 -5.35
N ILE A 176 2.11 19.87 -6.10
CA ILE A 176 0.72 20.35 -6.10
C ILE A 176 -0.03 19.69 -4.94
N LYS A 177 -0.59 20.51 -4.03
CA LYS A 177 -1.44 20.07 -2.92
C LYS A 177 -2.47 19.04 -3.40
N TRP A 178 -2.53 17.89 -2.72
CA TRP A 178 -3.36 16.74 -3.10
C TRP A 178 -4.85 17.08 -3.29
N SER A 179 -5.37 18.08 -2.56
CA SER A 179 -6.74 18.60 -2.73
C SER A 179 -7.07 18.98 -4.17
N HIS A 180 -6.12 19.56 -4.92
CA HIS A 180 -6.32 19.94 -6.32
C HIS A 180 -6.25 18.74 -7.27
N ARG A 181 -5.41 17.74 -6.94
CA ARG A 181 -5.31 16.49 -7.71
C ARG A 181 -6.58 15.64 -7.61
N ARG A 182 -7.29 15.68 -6.46
CA ARG A 182 -8.59 14.99 -6.28
C ARG A 182 -9.66 15.53 -7.21
N LYS A 183 -9.80 16.86 -7.32
CA LYS A 183 -10.73 17.50 -8.25
C LYS A 183 -10.48 17.09 -9.70
N ILE A 184 -9.21 17.09 -10.12
CA ILE A 184 -8.82 16.67 -11.48
C ILE A 184 -9.11 15.18 -11.74
N LYS A 185 -8.81 14.29 -10.78
CA LYS A 185 -9.09 12.85 -10.92
C LYS A 185 -10.60 12.53 -10.93
N GLN A 186 -11.41 13.28 -10.19
CA GLN A 186 -12.87 13.14 -10.22
C GLN A 186 -13.44 13.59 -11.58
N CYS A 187 -12.94 14.68 -12.17
CA CYS A 187 -13.34 15.12 -13.50
C CYS A 187 -12.99 14.11 -14.61
N ILE A 188 -11.87 13.39 -14.50
CA ILE A 188 -11.45 12.40 -15.51
C ILE A 188 -12.28 11.11 -15.42
N LYS A 189 -12.78 10.73 -14.23
CA LYS A 189 -13.65 9.56 -14.07
C LYS A 189 -15.14 9.81 -14.35
N GLY A 190 -15.58 11.07 -14.40
CA GLY A 190 -16.95 11.43 -14.82
C GLY A 190 -17.15 11.47 -16.36
N ILE A 191 -16.12 11.09 -17.13
CA ILE A 191 -16.11 11.10 -18.60
C ILE A 191 -15.97 9.67 -19.17
N GLN A 192 -15.98 8.63 -18.31
CA GLN A 192 -16.02 7.22 -18.73
C GLN A 192 -17.34 6.57 -18.37
#